data_AF-A0A1Q3BYK2-F1
#
_entry.id   AF-A0A1Q3BYK2-F1
#
_cell.length_a   1.000
_cell.length_b   1.000
_cell.length_c   1.000
_cell.angle_alpha   90.00
_cell.angle_beta   90.00
_cell.angle_gamma   90.00
#
_symmetry.space_group_name_H-M   'P 1'
#
loop_
_entity.id
_entity.type
_entity.pdbx_description
1 polymer ?
#
loop_
_entity_poly.entity_id
_entity_poly.type
_entity_poly.pdbx_seq_one_letter_code
_entity_poly.pdbx_strand_id
1 'polypeptide(L)'
;DSSKSDKDEKEVICYECNKPGHIRPDCPKLKKKKDKKKSMIVTWSDNDDSSLDKDENKEIANIAFMAMEDENEVCSSSLSYNGFQNEYNELIYVLDDLNREYQLLKE
;
A
#
# COMPACT_ATOMS: atom_id res chain seq x y z
N ASP A 1 0.70 -36.90 -23.43
CA ASP A 1 -0.21 -36.26 -22.46
C ASP A 1 0.33 -36.44 -21.05
N SER A 2 0.52 -35.43 -20.22
CA SER A 2 0.07 -34.04 -20.25
C SER A 2 1.10 -33.17 -19.55
N SER A 3 1.36 -32.02 -20.17
CA SER A 3 1.88 -30.80 -19.56
C SER A 3 1.18 -30.48 -18.24
N LYS A 4 1.92 -30.22 -17.17
CA LYS A 4 1.45 -29.40 -16.05
C LYS A 4 2.53 -28.37 -15.73
N SER A 5 2.16 -27.14 -16.05
CA SER A 5 2.91 -25.90 -15.91
C SER A 5 3.26 -25.63 -14.45
N ASP A 6 4.54 -25.41 -14.18
CA ASP A 6 5.02 -24.70 -13.00
C ASP A 6 4.46 -23.27 -13.05
N LYS A 7 3.31 -23.07 -12.40
CA LYS A 7 2.84 -21.74 -12.05
C LYS A 7 3.27 -21.54 -10.62
N ASP A 8 4.22 -20.64 -10.41
CA ASP A 8 4.50 -20.04 -9.11
C ASP A 8 3.24 -19.30 -8.63
N GLU A 9 2.27 -20.06 -8.12
CA GLU A 9 1.14 -19.56 -7.35
C GLU A 9 1.75 -19.05 -6.05
N LYS A 10 2.15 -17.78 -6.05
CA LYS A 10 2.65 -17.09 -4.86
C LYS A 10 1.61 -17.27 -3.77
N GLU A 11 1.89 -18.17 -2.83
CA GLU A 11 1.00 -18.50 -1.74
C GLU A 11 0.66 -17.21 -1.00
N VAL A 12 -0.64 -16.93 -0.84
CA VAL A 12 -1.10 -15.69 -0.23
C VAL A 12 -0.72 -15.72 1.25
N ILE A 13 0.32 -14.97 1.65
CA ILE A 13 0.82 -14.91 3.03
C ILE A 13 0.32 -13.64 3.73
N CYS A 14 -0.21 -13.81 4.93
CA CYS A 14 -0.68 -12.72 5.76
C CYS A 14 0.47 -11.97 6.44
N TYR A 15 0.62 -10.67 6.16
CA TYR A 15 1.66 -9.81 6.76
C TYR A 15 1.58 -9.64 8.29
N GLU A 16 0.43 -9.95 8.92
CA GLU A 16 0.25 -9.80 10.38
C GLU A 16 0.60 -11.06 11.17
N CYS A 17 0.48 -12.23 10.56
CA CYS A 17 0.70 -13.49 11.26
C CYS A 17 1.66 -14.44 10.54
N ASN A 18 2.15 -14.06 9.37
CA ASN A 18 3.04 -14.81 8.49
C ASN A 18 2.54 -16.24 8.20
N LYS A 19 1.22 -16.42 8.19
CA LYS A 19 0.59 -17.69 7.80
C LYS A 19 0.02 -17.57 6.38
N PRO A 20 0.12 -18.63 5.57
CA PRO A 20 -0.48 -18.66 4.25
C PRO A 20 -2.03 -18.76 4.30
N GLY A 21 -2.65 -18.63 3.14
CA GLY A 21 -4.08 -18.83 2.91
C GLY A 21 -4.97 -17.61 3.12
N HIS A 22 -4.43 -16.45 3.52
CA HIS A 22 -5.22 -15.22 3.69
C HIS A 22 -4.36 -13.95 3.65
N ILE A 23 -4.97 -12.83 3.27
CA ILE A 23 -4.35 -11.49 3.36
C ILE A 23 -4.64 -10.85 4.72
N ARG A 24 -3.91 -9.77 5.06
CA ARG A 24 -4.04 -9.02 6.32
C ARG A 24 -5.51 -8.75 6.74
N PRO A 25 -6.43 -8.26 5.88
CA PRO A 25 -7.83 -8.03 6.25
C PRO A 25 -8.57 -9.25 6.84
N ASP A 26 -8.23 -10.45 6.38
CA ASP A 26 -8.88 -11.70 6.80
C ASP A 26 -8.22 -12.37 8.00
N CYS A 27 -7.15 -11.75 8.54
CA CYS A 27 -6.40 -12.32 9.64
C CYS A 27 -7.29 -12.54 10.87
N PRO A 28 -7.41 -13.79 11.36
CA PRO A 28 -8.22 -14.09 12.55
C PRO A 28 -7.73 -13.32 13.79
N LYS A 29 -6.45 -12.96 13.85
CA LYS A 29 -5.88 -12.12 14.93
C LYS A 29 -6.43 -10.69 14.91
N LEU A 30 -6.74 -10.14 13.73
CA LEU A 30 -7.32 -8.80 13.58
C LEU A 30 -8.82 -8.79 13.94
N LYS A 31 -9.55 -9.87 13.61
CA LYS A 31 -10.98 -10.01 13.96
C LYS A 31 -11.23 -9.97 15.47
N LYS A 32 -10.33 -10.53 16.29
CA LYS A 32 -10.44 -10.55 17.77
C LYS A 32 -10.32 -9.17 18.44
N LYS A 33 -9.97 -8.09 17.72
CA LYS A 33 -9.84 -6.73 18.28
C LYS A 33 -11.10 -5.88 18.13
N LYS A 34 -12.15 -6.35 17.44
CA LYS A 34 -13.37 -5.57 17.19
C LYS A 34 -14.56 -5.88 18.10
N ASP A 35 -14.41 -6.83 19.02
CA ASP A 35 -15.51 -7.28 19.88
C ASP A 35 -15.51 -6.59 21.25
N LYS A 36 -15.64 -5.26 21.24
CA LYS A 36 -16.09 -4.50 22.42
C LYS A 36 -16.99 -3.34 22.00
N LYS A 37 -18.08 -3.64 21.30
CA LYS A 37 -19.25 -2.75 21.13
C LYS A 37 -20.43 -3.49 20.48
N LYS A 38 -20.82 -4.65 21.03
CA LYS A 38 -22.06 -5.36 20.66
C LYS A 38 -22.64 -6.09 21.88
N SER A 39 -23.05 -5.33 22.89
CA SER A 39 -23.76 -5.87 24.07
C SER A 39 -25.26 -5.52 24.07
N MET A 40 -25.82 -5.09 22.94
CA MET A 40 -27.26 -4.91 22.76
C MET A 40 -27.60 -5.18 21.29
N ILE A 41 -27.76 -6.45 20.93
CA ILE A 41 -28.63 -6.91 19.83
C ILE A 41 -28.74 -8.43 19.98
N VAL A 42 -29.57 -8.85 20.95
CA VAL A 42 -30.17 -10.19 20.99
C VAL A 42 -31.61 -9.99 20.57
N THR A 43 -31.88 -10.14 19.28
CA THR A 43 -33.13 -10.63 18.71
C THR A 43 -32.91 -10.75 17.20
N TRP A 44 -32.83 -11.99 16.71
CA TRP A 44 -32.89 -12.32 15.30
C TRP A 44 -34.22 -11.83 14.70
N SER A 45 -34.17 -10.94 13.72
CA SER A 45 -35.02 -11.05 12.54
C SER A 45 -34.36 -10.32 11.37
N ASP A 46 -34.28 -11.05 10.26
CA ASP A 46 -33.84 -10.61 8.96
C ASP A 46 -34.76 -9.50 8.46
N ASN A 47 -34.24 -8.29 8.33
CA ASN A 47 -34.89 -7.22 7.58
C ASN A 47 -33.80 -6.36 6.95
N ASP A 48 -33.76 -6.38 5.62
CA ASP A 48 -32.89 -5.59 4.76
C ASP A 48 -33.37 -4.13 4.82
N ASP A 49 -33.09 -3.46 5.93
CA ASP A 49 -33.40 -2.04 6.12
C ASP A 49 -32.17 -1.23 5.68
N SER A 50 -32.31 -0.57 4.53
CA SER A 50 -31.38 0.45 4.05
C SER A 50 -31.41 1.64 5.02
N SER A 51 -30.80 1.49 6.19
CA SER A 51 -30.45 2.61 7.05
C SER A 51 -29.13 3.17 6.55
N LEU A 52 -29.22 4.13 5.62
CA LEU A 52 -28.18 5.13 5.46
C LEU A 52 -28.23 6.04 6.69
N ASP A 53 -27.74 5.54 7.82
CA ASP A 53 -27.36 6.37 8.95
C ASP A 53 -26.16 7.19 8.48
N LYS A 54 -26.46 8.38 7.95
CA LYS A 54 -25.50 9.46 7.80
C LYS A 54 -25.09 9.91 9.19
N ASP A 55 -24.32 9.06 9.87
CA ASP A 55 -23.57 9.48 11.04
C ASP A 55 -22.42 10.34 10.51
N GLU A 56 -22.76 11.58 10.16
CA GLU A 56 -21.84 12.62 9.71
C GLU A 56 -20.67 12.71 10.70
N ASN A 57 -20.91 12.43 11.99
CA ASN A 57 -19.89 12.43 13.03
C ASN A 57 -18.86 11.30 12.84
N LYS A 58 -19.26 10.16 12.29
CA LYS A 58 -18.35 9.05 11.94
C LYS A 58 -17.53 9.41 10.70
N GLU A 59 -18.13 10.07 9.71
CA GLU A 59 -17.41 10.59 8.53
C GLU A 59 -16.42 11.70 8.92
N ILE A 60 -16.85 12.64 9.77
CA ILE A 60 -16.03 13.73 10.32
C ILE A 60 -14.89 13.17 11.18
N ALA A 61 -15.12 12.15 12.01
CA ALA A 61 -14.06 11.51 12.79
C ALA A 61 -13.03 10.82 11.88
N ASN A 62 -13.46 10.20 10.78
CA ASN A 62 -12.56 9.60 9.80
C ASN A 62 -11.76 10.68 9.05
N ILE A 63 -12.38 11.80 8.66
CA ILE A 63 -11.69 12.93 8.01
C ILE A 63 -10.71 13.61 8.97
N ALA A 64 -11.11 13.83 10.22
CA ALA A 64 -10.25 14.42 11.25
C ALA A 64 -9.04 13.52 11.53
N PHE A 65 -9.21 12.20 11.52
CA PHE A 65 -8.10 11.24 11.66
C PHE A 65 -7.11 11.32 10.49
N MET A 66 -7.57 11.61 9.27
CA MET A 66 -6.70 11.86 8.10
C MET A 66 -6.07 13.26 8.12
N ALA A 67 -6.70 14.23 8.80
CA ALA A 67 -6.20 15.60 8.93
C ALA A 67 -5.11 15.75 10.01
N MET A 68 -5.04 14.80 10.95
CA MET A 68 -3.95 14.69 11.92
C MET A 68 -2.85 13.75 11.42
N GLU A 69 -2.29 14.05 10.25
CA GLU A 69 -1.01 13.48 9.79
C GLU A 69 -0.35 14.47 8.81
N ASP A 70 -0.16 15.70 9.28
CA ASP A 70 1.02 16.48 8.88
C ASP A 70 2.20 15.81 9.60
N GLU A 71 3.30 15.50 8.89
CA GLU A 71 4.50 14.75 9.34
C GLU A 71 4.58 13.24 9.06
N ASN A 72 3.66 12.66 8.29
CA ASN A 72 3.94 11.41 7.58
C ASN A 72 4.50 11.76 6.18
N GLU A 73 5.73 12.28 6.16
CA GLU A 73 6.57 12.11 4.99
C GLU A 73 6.77 10.61 4.84
N VAL A 74 5.94 9.99 4.02
CA VAL A 74 6.19 8.65 3.49
C VAL A 74 7.56 8.73 2.84
N CYS A 75 8.60 8.39 3.61
CA CYS A 75 9.90 8.06 3.06
C CYS A 75 9.72 6.72 2.37
N SER A 76 9.06 6.80 1.21
CA SER A 76 9.06 5.80 0.19
C SER A 76 10.53 5.49 -0.03
N SER A 77 10.99 4.36 0.48
CA SER A 77 12.33 3.85 0.19
C SER A 77 12.47 3.45 -1.30
N SER A 78 11.50 3.81 -2.15
CA SER A 78 11.68 4.04 -3.58
C SER A 78 12.14 5.48 -3.77
N LEU A 79 13.43 5.70 -4.02
CA LEU A 79 14.07 6.98 -4.40
C LEU A 79 13.09 8.17 -4.42
N SER A 80 13.12 9.01 -3.39
CA SER A 80 12.53 10.35 -3.46
C SER A 80 12.91 10.99 -4.79
N TYR A 81 12.06 11.83 -5.38
CA TYR A 81 12.35 12.55 -6.64
C TYR A 81 13.79 13.11 -6.69
N ASN A 82 14.29 13.56 -5.54
CA ASN A 82 15.66 14.04 -5.34
C ASN A 82 16.76 12.99 -5.57
N GLY A 83 16.50 11.70 -5.29
CA GLY A 83 17.43 10.60 -5.54
C GLY A 83 17.57 10.28 -7.04
N PHE A 84 16.47 10.27 -7.79
CA PHE A 84 16.52 10.05 -9.25
C PHE A 84 17.17 11.25 -9.95
N GLN A 85 16.99 12.45 -9.42
CA GLN A 85 17.63 13.67 -9.92
C GLN A 85 19.16 13.56 -9.85
N ASN A 86 19.71 13.01 -8.76
CA ASN A 86 21.16 12.84 -8.62
C ASN A 86 21.71 11.85 -9.66
N GLU A 87 21.09 10.69 -9.81
CA GLU A 87 21.50 9.69 -10.83
C GLU A 87 21.41 10.25 -12.25
N TYR A 88 20.34 10.99 -12.56
CA TYR A 88 20.19 11.68 -13.84
C TYR A 88 21.29 12.72 -14.08
N ASN A 89 21.63 13.54 -13.07
CA ASN A 89 22.67 14.55 -13.18
C ASN A 89 24.05 13.92 -13.44
N GLU A 90 24.39 12.83 -12.73
CA GLU A 90 25.64 12.08 -12.96
C GLU A 90 25.75 11.54 -14.40
N LEU A 91 24.64 11.00 -14.94
CA LEU A 91 24.62 10.53 -16.33
C LEU A 91 24.82 11.66 -17.34
N ILE A 92 24.25 12.85 -17.09
CA ILE A 92 24.46 14.04 -17.93
C ILE A 92 25.94 14.44 -17.93
N TYR A 93 26.62 14.46 -16.77
CA TYR A 93 28.04 14.80 -16.71
C TYR A 93 28.91 13.86 -17.54
N VAL A 94 28.69 12.55 -17.44
CA VAL A 94 29.42 11.55 -18.21
C VAL A 94 29.15 11.71 -19.72
N LEU A 95 27.91 11.97 -20.10
CA LEU A 95 27.53 12.18 -21.50
C LEU A 95 28.24 13.41 -22.10
N ASP A 96 28.29 14.52 -21.36
CA ASP A 96 28.96 15.74 -21.78
C ASP A 96 30.47 15.53 -21.95
N ASP A 97 31.08 14.75 -21.07
CA ASP A 97 32.50 14.44 -21.12
C ASP A 97 32.84 13.56 -22.32
N LEU A 98 32.06 12.50 -22.54
CA LEU A 98 32.21 11.63 -23.70
C LEU A 98 31.99 12.40 -25.01
N ASN A 99 31.01 13.32 -25.03
CA ASN A 99 30.77 14.15 -26.20
C ASN A 99 31.95 15.09 -26.49
N ARG A 100 32.60 15.65 -25.45
CA ARG A 100 33.84 16.43 -25.63
C ARG A 100 34.95 15.58 -26.23
N GLU A 101 35.21 14.40 -25.67
CA GLU A 101 36.22 13.49 -26.20
C GLU A 101 35.92 13.08 -27.65
N TYR A 102 34.65 12.81 -27.96
CA TYR A 102 34.22 12.49 -29.32
C TYR A 102 34.48 13.64 -30.30
N GLN A 103 34.23 14.90 -29.92
CA GLN A 103 34.55 16.03 -30.79
C GLN A 103 36.06 16.16 -31.03
N LEU A 104 36.91 15.88 -30.03
CA LEU A 104 38.36 15.89 -30.18
C LEU A 104 38.87 14.76 -31.09
N LEU A 105 38.21 13.61 -31.09
CA LEU A 105 38.53 12.45 -31.93
C LEU A 105 37.99 12.57 -33.36
N LYS A 106 37.00 13.44 -33.57
CA LYS A 106 36.34 13.65 -34.86
C LYS A 106 37.10 14.62 -35.77
N GLU A 107 37.92 15.51 -35.20
CA GLU A 107 38.91 16.33 -35.94
C GLU A 107 40.11 15.50 -36.39
#